data_AF-A0A350XSM0-F1
#
_entry.id   AF-A0A350XSM0-F1
#
_cell.length_a   1.000
_cell.length_b   1.000
_cell.length_c   1.000
_cell.angle_alpha   90.00
_cell.angle_beta   90.00
_cell.angle_gamma   90.00
#
_symmetry.space_group_name_H-M   'P 1'
#
loop_
_entity.id
_entity.type
_entity.pdbx_description
1 polymer ?
#
loop_
_entity_poly.entity_id
_entity_poly.type
_entity_poly.pdbx_seq_one_letter_code
_entity_poly.pdbx_strand_id
1 'polypeptide(L)'
;MTPHHGMTPRRSVKRTQRRFASVLVAFVIATPLLVFPVTIAGAATTVDLGTAEDFVVLGTAVTLTDSTVTGDVGSTGAATLTRSNVIGDLHHGGALTLTLSNVTGAFHDDGVAVDAAYADFLDAHADVGLVSVPAGNELTGDLDGVTLSPGVYSFDTSGKTGTLTLDAGGDPDPVWILKGVGALTGTGFNVVIVGGDADDVFWWTPTGAAATLTASNFQGTILSGAAITVTGATFIGRALATDAVTMTGVTMTSVEEGPLEPVLFFLDTRMTGGGSVFTAANVRVTHGFTLQCDASAGPNNLQVNWGQGRDGNRFHLEELTAAVCTDDSAIDPAPPEAGFDTYLGIGTGRWNNQSGATIVWTFTDAGQPGVNDTATIRIWDADGTLVLEVSGTLDKGNHQAHDSQV
;
A
#
# COMPACT_ATOMS: atom_id res chain seq x y z
N MET A 1 51.54 -77.47 55.29
CA MET A 1 50.23 -77.91 55.82
C MET A 1 49.37 -76.68 56.03
N THR A 2 48.07 -76.85 55.75
CA THR A 2 46.93 -75.98 56.07
C THR A 2 46.76 -74.62 55.36
N PRO A 3 45.52 -74.29 54.95
CA PRO A 3 45.20 -73.14 54.08
C PRO A 3 44.61 -71.96 54.88
N HIS A 4 44.48 -70.79 54.25
CA HIS A 4 43.66 -69.71 54.78
C HIS A 4 42.78 -69.06 53.70
N HIS A 5 41.46 -69.11 53.96
CA HIS A 5 40.41 -68.22 53.44
C HIS A 5 40.82 -66.74 53.55
N GLY A 6 40.35 -65.77 52.77
CA GLY A 6 39.20 -65.68 51.88
C GLY A 6 38.63 -64.26 52.01
N MET A 7 38.66 -63.45 50.94
CA MET A 7 37.82 -62.25 50.73
C MET A 7 38.13 -61.69 49.34
N THR A 8 37.15 -61.71 48.43
CA THR A 8 37.26 -61.12 47.09
C THR A 8 36.50 -59.79 47.01
N PRO A 9 37.13 -58.67 46.61
CA PRO A 9 36.45 -57.40 46.43
C PRO A 9 35.86 -57.24 45.02
N ARG A 10 34.69 -56.60 44.96
CA ARG A 10 33.97 -56.13 43.76
C ARG A 10 34.77 -55.02 43.06
N ARG A 11 35.07 -55.16 41.77
CA ARG A 11 35.58 -54.08 40.89
C ARG A 11 34.56 -53.78 39.79
N SER A 12 34.31 -52.49 39.56
CA SER A 12 33.39 -51.96 38.56
C SER A 12 33.94 -52.13 37.14
N VAL A 13 33.05 -52.50 36.22
CA VAL A 13 33.37 -52.75 34.81
C VAL A 13 33.20 -51.45 34.03
N LYS A 14 34.31 -50.94 33.48
CA LYS A 14 34.32 -49.85 32.48
C LYS A 14 33.98 -50.44 31.11
N ARG A 15 32.93 -49.94 30.45
CA ARG A 15 32.55 -50.30 29.07
C ARG A 15 33.48 -49.60 28.07
N THR A 16 34.22 -50.39 27.29
CA THR A 16 35.06 -49.95 26.18
C THR A 16 34.21 -49.86 24.91
N GLN A 17 34.13 -48.66 24.30
CA GLN A 17 33.44 -48.43 23.03
C GLN A 17 34.20 -49.07 21.85
N ARG A 18 33.48 -49.82 21.00
CA ARG A 18 33.98 -50.39 19.75
C ARG A 18 33.76 -49.38 18.62
N ARG A 19 34.83 -49.12 17.85
CA ARG A 19 34.85 -48.26 16.66
C ARG A 19 34.18 -48.99 15.48
N PHE A 20 33.19 -48.36 14.86
CA PHE A 20 32.71 -48.73 13.53
C PHE A 20 33.45 -47.87 12.50
N ALA A 21 34.05 -48.52 11.51
CA ALA A 21 34.60 -47.86 10.32
C ALA A 21 33.47 -47.72 9.29
N SER A 22 33.09 -46.49 8.96
CA SER A 22 32.16 -46.19 7.87
C SER A 22 32.96 -45.60 6.71
N VAL A 23 32.92 -46.31 5.58
CA VAL A 23 33.51 -45.89 4.31
C VAL A 23 32.59 -44.83 3.70
N LEU A 24 33.08 -43.60 3.57
CA LEU A 24 32.41 -42.52 2.83
C LEU A 24 32.78 -42.63 1.35
N VAL A 25 31.79 -42.95 0.51
CA VAL A 25 31.88 -42.83 -0.95
C VAL A 25 31.45 -41.40 -1.30
N ALA A 26 32.41 -40.58 -1.74
CA ALA A 26 32.12 -39.23 -2.22
C ALA A 26 31.60 -39.30 -3.66
N PHE A 27 30.30 -39.05 -3.84
CA PHE A 27 29.72 -38.75 -5.16
C PHE A 27 30.05 -37.29 -5.50
N VAL A 28 31.02 -37.08 -6.40
CA VAL A 28 31.26 -35.77 -7.00
C VAL A 28 30.24 -35.60 -8.13
N ILE A 29 29.14 -34.92 -7.83
CA ILE A 29 28.21 -34.44 -8.86
C ILE A 29 28.81 -33.13 -9.39
N ALA A 30 29.49 -33.21 -10.54
CA ALA A 30 29.91 -32.03 -11.27
C ALA A 30 28.67 -31.44 -11.98
N THR A 31 27.95 -30.54 -11.30
CA THR A 31 26.98 -29.68 -11.98
C THR A 31 27.75 -28.68 -12.84
N PRO A 32 27.43 -28.52 -14.14
CA PRO A 32 28.00 -27.43 -14.92
C PRO A 32 27.51 -26.14 -14.28
N LEU A 33 28.42 -25.38 -13.68
CA LEU A 33 28.15 -24.01 -13.27
C LEU A 33 27.91 -23.22 -14.57
N LEU A 34 26.64 -22.97 -14.88
CA LEU A 34 26.23 -22.01 -15.90
C LEU A 34 26.69 -20.64 -15.41
N VAL A 35 27.90 -20.26 -15.83
CA VAL A 35 28.39 -18.89 -15.66
C VAL A 35 27.65 -18.05 -16.69
N PHE A 36 26.49 -17.52 -16.29
CA PHE A 36 25.91 -16.40 -17.02
C PHE A 36 26.90 -15.24 -16.92
N PRO A 37 27.21 -14.53 -18.01
CA PRO A 37 27.97 -13.29 -17.91
C PRO A 37 27.16 -12.34 -17.04
N VAL A 38 27.62 -12.11 -15.81
CA VAL A 38 27.15 -10.98 -15.00
C VAL A 38 27.72 -9.75 -15.69
N THR A 39 26.93 -9.16 -16.58
CA THR A 39 27.17 -7.81 -17.05
C THR A 39 26.94 -6.92 -15.84
N ILE A 40 28.01 -6.30 -15.34
CA ILE A 40 27.91 -5.26 -14.32
C ILE A 40 27.13 -4.12 -14.99
N ALA A 41 25.81 -4.07 -14.75
CA ALA A 41 25.02 -2.93 -15.12
C ALA A 41 25.59 -1.71 -14.40
N GLY A 42 25.60 -0.55 -15.06
CA GLY A 42 25.99 0.70 -14.42
C GLY A 42 25.15 0.88 -13.16
N ALA A 43 25.81 1.16 -12.03
CA ALA A 43 25.14 1.36 -10.75
C ALA A 43 24.11 2.47 -10.91
N ALA A 44 22.83 2.12 -10.79
CA ALA A 44 21.77 3.10 -10.69
C ALA A 44 21.80 3.70 -9.28
N THR A 45 21.43 4.97 -9.17
CA THR A 45 21.21 5.65 -7.91
C THR A 45 19.73 5.97 -7.81
N THR A 46 19.21 6.02 -6.59
CA THR A 46 17.83 6.45 -6.37
C THR A 46 17.58 7.82 -7.02
N VAL A 47 16.34 8.03 -7.48
CA VAL A 47 15.91 9.27 -8.10
C VAL A 47 15.33 10.16 -7.01
N ASP A 48 15.92 11.34 -6.81
CA ASP A 48 15.38 12.35 -5.90
C ASP A 48 14.11 12.96 -6.52
N LEU A 49 12.96 12.71 -5.88
CA LEU A 49 11.65 13.21 -6.31
C LEU A 49 11.30 14.55 -5.65
N GLY A 50 12.11 15.03 -4.70
CA GLY A 50 11.75 16.19 -3.88
C GLY A 50 10.35 16.05 -3.27
N THR A 51 9.56 17.12 -3.32
CA THR A 51 8.17 17.11 -2.81
C THR A 51 7.21 16.30 -3.69
N ALA A 52 7.63 15.80 -4.86
CA ALA A 52 6.80 14.86 -5.63
C ALA A 52 6.72 13.47 -4.99
N GLU A 53 7.61 13.16 -4.05
CA GLU A 53 7.64 11.88 -3.31
C GLU A 53 6.36 11.66 -2.48
N ASP A 54 5.74 12.74 -2.01
CA ASP A 54 4.51 12.72 -1.22
C ASP A 54 3.29 12.27 -2.05
N PHE A 55 3.37 12.33 -3.38
CA PHE A 55 2.24 12.06 -4.28
C PHE A 55 2.34 10.70 -4.97
N VAL A 56 1.31 9.88 -4.81
CA VAL A 56 1.16 8.65 -5.59
C VAL A 56 0.63 8.92 -6.99
N VAL A 57 -0.15 9.99 -7.19
CA VAL A 57 -0.63 10.40 -8.51
C VAL A 57 -0.38 11.90 -8.68
N LEU A 58 0.33 12.28 -9.73
CA LEU A 58 0.63 13.69 -10.01
C LEU A 58 0.56 13.99 -11.52
N GLY A 59 -0.12 15.07 -11.89
CA GLY A 59 -0.17 15.53 -13.28
C GLY A 59 -0.85 16.89 -13.47
N THR A 60 -1.00 17.30 -14.74
CA THR A 60 -1.67 18.57 -15.10
C THR A 60 -3.20 18.51 -14.97
N ALA A 61 -3.74 17.30 -15.02
CA ALA A 61 -5.12 16.97 -14.69
C ALA A 61 -5.15 15.54 -14.17
N VAL A 62 -6.05 15.24 -13.24
CA VAL A 62 -6.25 13.87 -12.74
C VAL A 62 -7.68 13.45 -12.95
N THR A 63 -7.88 12.30 -13.60
CA THR A 63 -9.18 11.66 -13.77
C THR A 63 -9.17 10.25 -13.22
N LEU A 64 -9.96 10.00 -12.18
CA LEU A 64 -10.15 8.67 -11.60
C LEU A 64 -11.59 8.21 -11.85
N THR A 65 -11.73 7.00 -12.40
CA THR A 65 -13.01 6.33 -12.55
C THR A 65 -12.90 4.94 -11.94
N ASP A 66 -13.80 4.58 -11.04
CA ASP A 66 -13.86 3.23 -10.44
C ASP A 66 -12.56 2.78 -9.81
N SER A 67 -11.79 3.73 -9.28
CA SER A 67 -10.43 3.49 -8.82
C SER A 67 -10.34 3.75 -7.31
N THR A 68 -9.49 2.97 -6.64
CA THR A 68 -9.08 3.22 -5.27
C THR A 68 -7.60 3.55 -5.28
N VAL A 69 -7.23 4.69 -4.70
CA VAL A 69 -5.85 5.17 -4.64
C VAL A 69 -5.51 5.39 -3.17
N THR A 70 -4.44 4.76 -2.70
CA THR A 70 -3.89 4.98 -1.35
C THR A 70 -2.64 5.82 -1.46
N GLY A 71 -2.62 6.97 -0.80
CA GLY A 71 -1.65 8.04 -0.94
C GLY A 71 -2.24 9.30 -1.56
N ASP A 72 -1.44 10.38 -1.58
CA ASP A 72 -1.92 11.69 -1.99
C ASP A 72 -2.02 11.83 -3.52
N VAL A 73 -3.07 12.53 -3.93
CA VAL A 73 -3.36 12.79 -5.35
C VAL A 73 -3.23 14.28 -5.62
N GLY A 74 -2.42 14.62 -6.62
CA GLY A 74 -2.11 15.99 -7.02
C GLY A 74 -2.46 16.27 -8.47
N SER A 75 -3.22 17.34 -8.69
CA SER A 75 -3.47 17.91 -10.01
C SER A 75 -3.14 19.41 -10.03
N THR A 76 -2.21 19.87 -10.87
CA THR A 76 -2.01 21.33 -11.04
C THR A 76 -3.18 21.99 -11.76
N GLY A 77 -4.02 21.21 -12.45
CA GLY A 77 -5.28 21.64 -13.06
C GLY A 77 -6.49 20.94 -12.45
N ALA A 78 -7.42 20.47 -13.28
CA ALA A 78 -8.68 19.89 -12.82
C ALA A 78 -8.53 18.46 -12.27
N ALA A 79 -9.23 18.17 -11.17
CA ALA A 79 -9.35 16.84 -10.60
C ALA A 79 -10.80 16.33 -10.75
N THR A 80 -10.98 15.16 -11.37
CA THR A 80 -12.29 14.55 -11.61
C THR A 80 -12.32 13.12 -11.12
N LEU A 81 -13.13 12.83 -10.11
CA LEU A 81 -13.28 11.50 -9.54
C LEU A 81 -14.72 11.01 -9.72
N THR A 82 -14.90 9.86 -10.35
CA THR A 82 -16.21 9.19 -10.49
C THR A 82 -16.15 7.79 -9.86
N ARG A 83 -17.03 7.51 -8.89
CA ARG A 83 -17.09 6.23 -8.17
C ARG A 83 -15.71 5.76 -7.68
N SER A 84 -14.90 6.71 -7.21
CA SER A 84 -13.50 6.48 -6.85
C SER A 84 -13.22 6.89 -5.41
N ASN A 85 -12.21 6.27 -4.81
CA ASN A 85 -11.80 6.51 -3.43
C ASN A 85 -10.33 6.94 -3.42
N VAL A 86 -10.02 8.04 -2.71
CA VAL A 86 -8.66 8.45 -2.39
C VAL A 86 -8.46 8.32 -0.89
N ILE A 87 -7.53 7.47 -0.49
CA ILE A 87 -7.12 7.26 0.89
C ILE A 87 -5.84 8.06 1.11
N GLY A 88 -6.01 9.37 1.32
CA GLY A 88 -4.96 10.38 1.31
C GLY A 88 -5.55 11.76 1.03
N ASP A 89 -4.69 12.76 0.91
CA ASP A 89 -5.05 14.12 0.55
C ASP A 89 -5.32 14.27 -0.95
N LEU A 90 -6.18 15.22 -1.31
CA LEU A 90 -6.45 15.60 -2.70
C LEU A 90 -6.10 17.07 -2.92
N HIS A 91 -5.04 17.31 -3.68
CA HIS A 91 -4.60 18.64 -4.09
C HIS A 91 -5.08 18.93 -5.51
N HIS A 92 -5.66 20.11 -5.74
CA HIS A 92 -6.06 20.56 -7.07
C HIS A 92 -5.84 22.06 -7.29
N GLY A 93 -5.26 22.44 -8.43
CA GLY A 93 -5.12 23.84 -8.86
C GLY A 93 -6.26 24.35 -9.75
N GLY A 94 -7.17 23.46 -10.18
CA GLY A 94 -8.29 23.75 -11.07
C GLY A 94 -9.65 23.30 -10.54
N ALA A 95 -10.60 23.05 -11.44
CA ALA A 95 -11.94 22.61 -11.07
C ALA A 95 -11.92 21.21 -10.42
N LEU A 96 -12.64 21.05 -9.31
CA LEU A 96 -12.85 19.76 -8.65
C LEU A 96 -14.24 19.21 -8.99
N THR A 97 -14.31 17.97 -9.46
CA THR A 97 -15.57 17.25 -9.72
C THR A 97 -15.56 15.89 -9.02
N LEU A 98 -16.50 15.67 -8.10
CA LEU A 98 -16.68 14.39 -7.40
C LEU A 98 -18.07 13.83 -7.69
N THR A 99 -18.15 12.63 -8.26
CA THR A 99 -19.41 11.92 -8.53
C THR A 99 -19.38 10.57 -7.84
N LEU A 100 -20.09 10.41 -6.72
CA LEU A 100 -20.10 9.18 -5.92
C LEU A 100 -18.69 8.75 -5.47
N SER A 101 -17.83 9.72 -5.16
CA SER A 101 -16.41 9.49 -4.83
C SER A 101 -16.12 9.92 -3.39
N ASN A 102 -15.08 9.34 -2.78
CA ASN A 102 -14.60 9.72 -1.46
C ASN A 102 -13.11 10.13 -1.49
N VAL A 103 -12.75 11.01 -0.55
CA VAL A 103 -11.37 11.37 -0.21
C VAL A 103 -11.31 11.37 1.32
N THR A 104 -10.32 10.69 1.90
CA THR A 104 -10.22 10.51 3.36
C THR A 104 -9.41 11.61 4.02
N GLY A 105 -8.43 12.15 3.31
CA GLY A 105 -7.59 13.26 3.74
C GLY A 105 -8.19 14.63 3.42
N ALA A 106 -7.36 15.65 3.54
CA ALA A 106 -7.71 17.03 3.28
C ALA A 106 -7.86 17.33 1.78
N PHE A 107 -8.69 18.32 1.48
CA PHE A 107 -8.74 18.95 0.18
C PHE A 107 -7.88 20.21 0.22
N HIS A 108 -6.96 20.34 -0.74
CA HIS A 108 -6.10 21.51 -0.87
C HIS A 108 -6.36 22.18 -2.22
N ASP A 109 -6.90 23.40 -2.19
CA ASP A 109 -7.36 24.15 -3.37
C ASP A 109 -6.48 25.37 -3.70
N ASP A 110 -5.45 25.64 -2.89
CA ASP A 110 -4.54 26.78 -3.09
C ASP A 110 -3.49 26.57 -4.19
N GLY A 111 -3.33 25.33 -4.64
CA GLY A 111 -2.38 24.93 -5.69
C GLY A 111 -0.91 24.93 -5.26
N VAL A 112 -0.56 25.45 -4.08
CA VAL A 112 0.84 25.75 -3.73
C VAL A 112 1.67 24.48 -3.58
N ALA A 113 1.18 23.51 -2.81
CA ALA A 113 1.88 22.25 -2.57
C ALA A 113 2.00 21.42 -3.86
N VAL A 114 0.92 21.34 -4.65
CA VAL A 114 0.93 20.57 -5.90
C VAL A 114 1.77 21.23 -7.00
N ASP A 115 1.84 22.56 -7.05
CA ASP A 115 2.72 23.27 -7.99
C ASP A 115 4.20 23.05 -7.65
N ALA A 116 4.56 23.01 -6.36
CA ALA A 116 5.91 22.69 -5.91
C ALA A 116 6.29 21.24 -6.24
N ALA A 117 5.43 20.29 -5.89
CA ALA A 117 5.62 18.87 -6.21
C ALA A 117 5.72 18.65 -7.72
N TYR A 118 4.89 19.32 -8.52
CA TYR A 118 4.96 19.22 -9.97
C TYR A 118 6.27 19.79 -10.53
N ALA A 119 6.79 20.88 -9.97
CA ALA A 119 8.09 21.43 -10.36
C ALA A 119 9.23 20.46 -10.03
N ASP A 120 9.25 19.89 -8.82
CA ASP A 120 10.26 18.91 -8.40
C ASP A 120 10.20 17.64 -9.28
N PHE A 121 9.00 17.18 -9.63
CA PHE A 121 8.83 16.09 -10.60
C PHE A 121 9.42 16.42 -11.99
N LEU A 122 9.24 17.65 -12.49
CA LEU A 122 9.82 18.05 -13.77
C LEU A 122 11.35 18.04 -13.74
N ASP A 123 11.95 18.46 -12.62
CA ASP A 123 13.39 18.41 -12.42
C ASP A 123 13.88 16.96 -12.35
N ALA A 124 13.21 16.10 -11.58
CA ALA A 124 13.51 14.66 -11.51
C ALA A 124 13.39 13.97 -12.89
N HIS A 125 12.34 14.31 -13.66
CA HIS A 125 12.17 13.80 -15.03
C HIS A 125 13.31 14.20 -15.95
N ALA A 126 13.76 15.46 -15.88
CA ALA A 126 14.87 15.99 -16.66
C ALA A 126 16.19 15.29 -16.29
N ASP A 127 16.45 15.11 -14.99
CA ASP A 127 17.67 14.49 -14.47
C ASP A 127 17.77 13.01 -14.87
N VAL A 128 16.69 12.23 -14.73
CA VAL A 128 16.64 10.84 -15.23
C VAL A 128 16.87 10.80 -16.74
N GLY A 129 16.39 11.81 -17.47
CA GLY A 129 16.65 11.99 -18.90
C GLY A 129 18.14 12.02 -19.26
N LEU A 130 19.00 12.55 -18.38
CA LEU A 130 20.46 12.66 -18.56
C LEU A 130 21.22 11.38 -18.20
N VAL A 131 20.62 10.46 -17.44
CA VAL A 131 21.26 9.19 -17.03
C VAL A 131 21.60 8.34 -18.28
N SER A 132 22.87 7.99 -18.43
CA SER A 132 23.33 7.19 -19.58
C SER A 132 23.00 5.72 -19.39
N VAL A 133 22.54 5.07 -20.45
CA VAL A 133 22.30 3.62 -20.47
C VAL A 133 23.60 2.92 -20.85
N PRO A 134 24.10 1.97 -20.03
CA PRO A 134 25.25 1.15 -20.36
C PRO A 134 25.03 0.36 -21.66
N ALA A 135 26.08 0.24 -22.48
CA ALA A 135 25.99 -0.56 -23.70
C ALA A 135 25.72 -2.03 -23.37
N GLY A 136 24.72 -2.63 -24.04
CA GLY A 136 24.27 -4.00 -23.79
C GLY A 136 23.07 -4.10 -22.84
N ASN A 137 22.62 -2.98 -22.25
CA ASN A 137 21.43 -2.91 -21.41
C ASN A 137 20.18 -2.43 -22.18
N GLU A 138 20.20 -2.52 -23.51
CA GLU A 138 19.06 -2.26 -24.37
C GLU A 138 18.14 -3.49 -24.44
N LEU A 139 16.99 -3.40 -23.79
CA LEU A 139 15.96 -4.42 -23.77
C LEU A 139 15.04 -4.28 -24.99
N THR A 140 14.66 -5.42 -25.57
CA THR A 140 13.78 -5.46 -26.76
C THR A 140 12.63 -6.43 -26.55
N GLY A 141 11.50 -6.16 -27.20
CA GLY A 141 10.30 -7.00 -27.10
C GLY A 141 9.46 -6.78 -25.83
N ASP A 142 8.74 -7.83 -25.42
CA ASP A 142 7.67 -7.79 -24.42
C ASP A 142 8.11 -8.01 -22.96
N LEU A 143 9.39 -8.35 -22.74
CA LEU A 143 10.03 -8.61 -21.44
C LEU A 143 9.49 -9.82 -20.67
N ASP A 144 8.69 -10.68 -21.29
CA ASP A 144 8.19 -11.88 -20.62
C ASP A 144 9.34 -12.87 -20.31
N GLY A 145 9.42 -13.30 -19.04
CA GLY A 145 10.46 -14.19 -18.54
C GLY A 145 11.85 -13.55 -18.41
N VAL A 146 11.96 -12.23 -18.58
CA VAL A 146 13.21 -11.49 -18.37
C VAL A 146 13.45 -11.29 -16.87
N THR A 147 14.70 -11.47 -16.44
CA THR A 147 15.15 -11.14 -15.08
C THR A 147 16.29 -10.12 -15.16
N LEU A 148 16.18 -9.03 -14.40
CA LEU A 148 17.16 -7.95 -14.38
C LEU A 148 17.71 -7.77 -12.97
N SER A 149 19.05 -7.72 -12.86
CA SER A 149 19.73 -7.20 -11.66
C SER A 149 19.57 -5.68 -11.55
N PRO A 150 19.88 -5.05 -10.41
CA PRO A 150 19.91 -3.60 -10.27
C PRO A 150 20.75 -2.93 -11.36
N GLY A 151 20.31 -1.78 -11.84
CA GLY A 151 21.03 -0.95 -12.81
C GLY A 151 20.14 -0.15 -13.76
N VAL A 152 20.79 0.52 -14.70
CA VAL A 152 20.13 1.33 -15.74
C VAL A 152 19.94 0.51 -17.02
N TYR A 153 18.72 0.50 -17.54
CA TYR A 153 18.32 -0.20 -18.76
C TYR A 153 17.56 0.74 -19.69
N SER A 154 17.46 0.37 -20.97
CA SER A 154 16.47 0.97 -21.87
C SER A 154 15.52 -0.08 -22.41
N PHE A 155 14.31 0.32 -22.78
CA PHE A 155 13.35 -0.55 -23.47
C PHE A 155 12.83 0.09 -24.76
N ASP A 156 12.59 -0.74 -25.77
CA ASP A 156 11.99 -0.35 -27.04
C ASP A 156 10.48 -0.02 -26.90
N THR A 157 9.85 0.49 -27.97
CA THR A 157 8.42 0.81 -27.99
C THR A 157 7.50 -0.41 -28.16
N SER A 158 8.03 -1.64 -28.06
CA SER A 158 7.19 -2.85 -28.13
C SER A 158 6.26 -2.89 -26.92
N GLY A 159 5.03 -3.36 -27.12
CA GLY A 159 4.11 -3.58 -26.00
C GLY A 159 4.64 -4.63 -25.04
N LYS A 160 4.62 -4.33 -23.74
CA LYS A 160 5.06 -5.21 -22.66
C LYS A 160 3.91 -6.13 -22.25
N THR A 161 4.23 -7.40 -22.00
CA THR A 161 3.28 -8.41 -21.54
C THR A 161 4.01 -9.48 -20.73
N GLY A 162 3.26 -10.39 -20.10
CA GLY A 162 3.88 -11.46 -19.31
C GLY A 162 4.55 -10.92 -18.04
N THR A 163 5.64 -11.56 -17.59
CA THR A 163 6.29 -11.23 -16.31
C THR A 163 7.73 -10.80 -16.49
N LEU A 164 8.04 -9.57 -16.04
CA LEU A 164 9.40 -9.09 -15.78
C LEU A 164 9.74 -9.32 -14.30
N THR A 165 10.92 -9.86 -14.04
CA THR A 165 11.47 -10.01 -12.68
C THR A 165 12.62 -9.03 -12.47
N LEU A 166 12.56 -8.26 -11.39
CA LEU A 166 13.64 -7.40 -10.89
C LEU A 166 14.21 -8.09 -9.65
N ASP A 167 15.44 -8.58 -9.72
CA ASP A 167 16.06 -9.40 -8.66
C ASP A 167 17.27 -8.67 -8.10
N ALA A 168 17.17 -8.24 -6.84
CA ALA A 168 18.23 -7.52 -6.13
C ALA A 168 19.51 -8.37 -6.00
N GLY A 169 19.42 -9.70 -6.09
CA GLY A 169 20.57 -10.58 -5.98
C GLY A 169 21.28 -10.50 -4.62
N GLY A 170 20.58 -10.01 -3.59
CA GLY A 170 21.11 -9.76 -2.25
C GLY A 170 21.77 -8.38 -2.07
N ASP A 171 21.63 -7.46 -3.05
CA ASP A 171 21.96 -6.05 -2.87
C ASP A 171 21.01 -5.41 -1.84
N PRO A 172 21.51 -4.81 -0.75
CA PRO A 172 20.66 -4.18 0.27
C PRO A 172 20.04 -2.86 -0.18
N ASP A 173 20.61 -2.20 -1.20
CA ASP A 173 20.14 -0.91 -1.71
C ASP A 173 19.92 -1.00 -3.24
N PRO A 174 19.06 -1.93 -3.72
CA PRO A 174 18.92 -2.16 -5.15
C PRO A 174 18.24 -0.96 -5.81
N VAL A 175 18.62 -0.61 -7.04
CA VAL A 175 17.91 0.40 -7.84
C VAL A 175 17.81 -0.04 -9.30
N TRP A 176 16.63 0.12 -9.90
CA TRP A 176 16.40 -0.10 -11.32
C TRP A 176 15.89 1.18 -11.99
N ILE A 177 16.59 1.64 -13.03
CA ILE A 177 16.10 2.72 -13.90
C ILE A 177 15.85 2.14 -15.28
N LEU A 178 14.57 2.03 -15.67
CA LEU A 178 14.14 1.54 -16.98
C LEU A 178 13.72 2.74 -17.85
N LYS A 179 14.53 3.07 -18.85
CA LYS A 179 14.32 4.21 -19.75
C LYS A 179 13.69 3.79 -21.07
N GLY A 180 12.48 4.27 -21.35
CA GLY A 180 11.88 4.10 -22.66
C GLY A 180 12.63 4.90 -23.71
N VAL A 181 12.88 4.29 -24.87
CA VAL A 181 13.21 5.06 -26.09
C VAL A 181 11.99 5.77 -26.68
N GLY A 182 10.80 5.44 -26.15
CA GLY A 182 9.51 6.02 -26.48
C GLY A 182 8.48 5.62 -25.43
N ALA A 183 7.24 5.38 -25.85
CA ALA A 183 6.12 5.12 -24.93
C ALA A 183 6.31 3.79 -24.16
N LEU A 184 5.94 3.81 -22.88
CA LEU A 184 5.74 2.59 -22.09
C LEU A 184 4.32 2.08 -22.37
N THR A 185 4.18 0.93 -23.00
CA THR A 185 2.86 0.32 -23.21
C THR A 185 2.85 -1.09 -22.64
N GLY A 186 1.87 -1.42 -21.82
CA GLY A 186 1.76 -2.72 -21.15
C GLY A 186 0.33 -3.26 -21.20
N THR A 187 0.16 -4.54 -21.52
CA THR A 187 -1.13 -5.23 -21.44
C THR A 187 -0.93 -6.61 -20.84
N GLY A 188 -1.54 -6.88 -19.68
CA GLY A 188 -1.25 -8.09 -18.93
C GLY A 188 0.21 -8.16 -18.46
N PHE A 189 0.86 -7.00 -18.27
CA PHE A 189 2.25 -6.90 -17.88
C PHE A 189 2.37 -6.98 -16.35
N ASN A 190 3.29 -7.80 -15.87
CA ASN A 190 3.49 -8.06 -14.46
C ASN A 190 4.94 -7.74 -14.09
N VAL A 191 5.12 -6.90 -13.07
CA VAL A 191 6.43 -6.61 -12.49
C VAL A 191 6.50 -7.33 -11.15
N VAL A 192 7.53 -8.15 -10.99
CA VAL A 192 7.82 -8.89 -9.76
C VAL A 192 9.18 -8.45 -9.25
N ILE A 193 9.25 -8.04 -7.99
CA ILE A 193 10.48 -7.62 -7.33
C ILE A 193 10.90 -8.70 -6.34
N VAL A 194 12.19 -9.05 -6.34
CA VAL A 194 12.78 -10.05 -5.44
C VAL A 194 13.91 -9.36 -4.66
N GLY A 195 13.69 -9.14 -3.36
CA GLY A 195 14.70 -8.59 -2.46
C GLY A 195 14.92 -7.07 -2.56
N GLY A 196 13.96 -6.33 -3.12
CA GLY A 196 13.86 -4.86 -3.10
C GLY A 196 12.39 -4.44 -2.99
N ASP A 197 12.11 -3.15 -3.13
CA ASP A 197 10.77 -2.57 -3.08
C ASP A 197 10.39 -1.86 -4.40
N ALA A 198 9.11 -1.51 -4.56
CA ALA A 198 8.66 -0.69 -5.69
C ALA A 198 9.26 0.73 -5.65
N ASP A 199 9.69 1.23 -4.50
CA ASP A 199 10.45 2.49 -4.40
C ASP A 199 11.80 2.47 -5.13
N ASP A 200 12.38 1.29 -5.28
CA ASP A 200 13.67 1.11 -5.94
C ASP A 200 13.58 1.13 -7.47
N VAL A 201 12.36 1.21 -8.03
CA VAL A 201 12.11 0.99 -9.46
C VAL A 201 11.56 2.23 -10.13
N PHE A 202 12.31 2.77 -11.10
CA PHE A 202 11.95 3.97 -11.83
C PHE A 202 11.75 3.67 -13.32
N TRP A 203 10.58 4.02 -13.83
CA TRP A 203 10.19 3.88 -15.23
C TRP A 203 10.09 5.25 -15.87
N TRP A 204 10.95 5.55 -16.83
CA TRP A 204 10.99 6.87 -17.46
C TRP A 204 10.60 6.81 -18.93
N THR A 205 9.78 7.75 -19.40
CA THR A 205 9.52 7.95 -20.83
C THR A 205 9.91 9.37 -21.27
N PRO A 206 10.43 9.56 -22.50
CA PRO A 206 10.86 10.87 -22.97
C PRO A 206 9.69 11.83 -23.19
N THR A 207 9.99 13.13 -23.25
CA THR A 207 8.98 14.16 -23.55
C THR A 207 8.19 13.81 -24.82
N GLY A 208 6.86 13.83 -24.72
CA GLY A 208 5.95 13.45 -25.80
C GLY A 208 5.64 11.96 -25.91
N ALA A 209 6.17 11.11 -25.01
CA ALA A 209 5.88 9.69 -24.98
C ALA A 209 5.07 9.30 -23.72
N ALA A 210 3.87 8.79 -23.94
CA ALA A 210 2.94 8.40 -22.87
C ALA A 210 3.31 7.08 -22.21
N ALA A 211 2.74 6.83 -21.03
CA ALA A 211 2.67 5.51 -20.43
C ALA A 211 1.22 4.99 -20.43
N THR A 212 1.00 3.79 -20.96
CA THR A 212 -0.31 3.15 -21.03
C THR A 212 -0.24 1.74 -20.49
N LEU A 213 -1.00 1.46 -19.42
CA LEU A 213 -1.07 0.14 -18.79
C LEU A 213 -2.51 -0.36 -18.80
N THR A 214 -2.70 -1.62 -19.19
CA THR A 214 -4.03 -2.28 -19.22
C THR A 214 -3.95 -3.64 -18.58
N ALA A 215 -4.87 -3.96 -17.67
CA ALA A 215 -4.97 -5.26 -17.01
C ALA A 215 -3.62 -5.79 -16.46
N SER A 216 -2.82 -4.89 -15.90
CA SER A 216 -1.42 -5.15 -15.50
C SER A 216 -1.28 -5.19 -13.97
N ASN A 217 -0.27 -5.90 -13.47
CA ASN A 217 0.16 -5.82 -12.07
C ASN A 217 1.51 -5.11 -12.06
N PHE A 218 1.47 -3.79 -11.90
CA PHE A 218 2.63 -2.93 -12.11
C PHE A 218 3.25 -2.49 -10.80
N GLN A 219 4.59 -2.36 -10.78
CA GLN A 219 5.35 -1.90 -9.63
C GLN A 219 6.41 -0.88 -10.06
N GLY A 220 6.53 0.21 -9.31
CA GLY A 220 7.55 1.25 -9.51
C GLY A 220 7.01 2.67 -9.72
N THR A 221 7.89 3.66 -9.67
CA THR A 221 7.57 5.06 -9.99
C THR A 221 7.64 5.30 -11.49
N ILE A 222 6.53 5.69 -12.12
CA ILE A 222 6.49 6.13 -13.52
C ILE A 222 6.74 7.64 -13.58
N LEU A 223 7.83 8.05 -14.25
CA LEU A 223 8.12 9.42 -14.67
C LEU A 223 7.80 9.56 -16.17
N SER A 224 6.55 9.86 -16.49
CA SER A 224 6.08 9.90 -17.88
C SER A 224 6.27 11.28 -18.51
N GLY A 225 6.94 11.33 -19.65
CA GLY A 225 7.12 12.55 -20.45
C GLY A 225 5.89 13.01 -21.24
N ALA A 226 4.76 12.34 -21.09
CA ALA A 226 3.42 12.78 -21.52
C ALA A 226 2.35 12.15 -20.59
N ALA A 227 1.10 12.04 -21.06
CA ALA A 227 0.00 11.51 -20.26
C ALA A 227 0.23 10.06 -19.78
N ILE A 228 -0.32 9.73 -18.62
CA ILE A 228 -0.41 8.36 -18.09
C ILE A 228 -1.85 7.87 -18.19
N THR A 229 -2.06 6.68 -18.73
CA THR A 229 -3.37 6.01 -18.76
C THR A 229 -3.27 4.60 -18.19
N VAL A 230 -4.02 4.31 -17.13
CA VAL A 230 -4.05 2.99 -16.49
C VAL A 230 -5.48 2.45 -16.46
N THR A 231 -5.70 1.22 -16.91
CA THR A 231 -7.03 0.61 -16.98
C THR A 231 -7.04 -0.81 -16.41
N GLY A 232 -7.85 -1.08 -15.39
CA GLY A 232 -8.07 -2.41 -14.83
C GLY A 232 -6.82 -3.03 -14.19
N ALA A 233 -5.93 -2.22 -13.62
CA ALA A 233 -4.62 -2.64 -13.12
C ALA A 233 -4.55 -2.63 -11.58
N THR A 234 -3.64 -3.44 -11.03
CA THR A 234 -3.09 -3.19 -9.69
C THR A 234 -1.75 -2.47 -9.86
N PHE A 235 -1.50 -1.48 -9.02
CA PHE A 235 -0.32 -0.62 -9.14
C PHE A 235 0.24 -0.29 -7.75
N ILE A 236 1.46 -0.72 -7.46
CA ILE A 236 2.24 -0.29 -6.29
C ILE A 236 3.32 0.69 -6.76
N GLY A 237 3.34 1.92 -6.26
CA GLY A 237 4.28 2.94 -6.72
C GLY A 237 3.67 4.31 -6.90
N ARG A 238 4.25 5.09 -7.82
CA ARG A 238 3.83 6.46 -8.14
C ARG A 238 3.58 6.62 -9.65
N ALA A 239 2.59 7.44 -10.01
CA ALA A 239 2.22 7.76 -11.39
C ALA A 239 2.36 9.27 -11.61
N LEU A 240 3.52 9.70 -12.09
CA LEU A 240 3.89 11.10 -12.25
C LEU A 240 3.99 11.44 -13.75
N ALA A 241 3.11 12.33 -14.23
CA ALA A 241 3.00 12.68 -15.65
C ALA A 241 3.27 14.16 -15.90
N THR A 242 4.02 14.48 -16.95
CA THR A 242 4.14 15.88 -17.44
C THR A 242 2.86 16.41 -18.11
N ASP A 243 1.80 15.61 -18.10
CA ASP A 243 0.48 15.89 -18.65
C ASP A 243 -0.58 15.21 -17.74
N ALA A 244 -1.75 14.87 -18.26
CA ALA A 244 -2.82 14.28 -17.48
C ALA A 244 -2.54 12.83 -17.04
N VAL A 245 -3.04 12.46 -15.85
CA VAL A 245 -3.15 11.08 -15.38
C VAL A 245 -4.61 10.63 -15.43
N THR A 246 -4.88 9.50 -16.09
CA THR A 246 -6.21 8.88 -16.17
C THR A 246 -6.17 7.45 -15.66
N MET A 247 -7.03 7.12 -14.69
CA MET A 247 -7.17 5.78 -14.13
C MET A 247 -8.60 5.29 -14.22
N THR A 248 -8.80 4.05 -14.67
CA THR A 248 -10.12 3.40 -14.76
C THR A 248 -10.07 2.00 -14.18
N GLY A 249 -10.81 1.71 -13.10
CA GLY A 249 -10.81 0.39 -12.48
C GLY A 249 -9.46 0.01 -11.85
N VAL A 250 -8.72 0.98 -11.30
CA VAL A 250 -7.36 0.78 -10.80
C VAL A 250 -7.37 0.67 -9.27
N THR A 251 -6.58 -0.27 -8.73
CA THR A 251 -6.23 -0.29 -7.31
C THR A 251 -4.77 0.13 -7.17
N MET A 252 -4.55 1.32 -6.62
CA MET A 252 -3.22 1.89 -6.42
C MET A 252 -2.86 1.95 -4.94
N THR A 253 -1.64 1.54 -4.61
CA THR A 253 -1.08 1.61 -3.25
C THR A 253 0.23 2.38 -3.29
N SER A 254 0.45 3.24 -2.32
CA SER A 254 1.75 3.87 -2.13
C SER A 254 2.81 2.81 -1.85
N VAL A 255 4.02 3.20 -2.16
CA VAL A 255 5.24 2.64 -1.61
C VAL A 255 5.43 3.19 -0.19
N GLU A 256 5.87 2.34 0.73
CA GLU A 256 6.08 2.71 2.12
C GLU A 256 7.56 3.05 2.31
N GLU A 257 7.86 4.33 2.59
CA GLU A 257 9.22 4.82 2.79
C GLU A 257 9.84 4.21 4.07
N GLY A 258 10.65 3.18 3.91
CA GLY A 258 11.62 2.74 4.93
C GLY A 258 11.67 1.24 5.16
N PRO A 259 12.78 0.73 5.73
CA PRO A 259 12.94 -0.70 5.97
C PRO A 259 11.77 -1.15 6.83
N LEU A 260 11.07 -2.18 6.38
CA LEU A 260 10.16 -2.93 7.23
C LEU A 260 10.97 -3.35 8.48
N GLU A 261 10.90 -2.56 9.56
CA GLU A 261 10.59 -3.16 10.86
C GLU A 261 9.47 -4.12 10.50
N PRO A 262 9.68 -5.45 10.65
CA PRO A 262 8.83 -6.43 10.02
C PRO A 262 7.41 -5.98 10.33
N VAL A 263 6.65 -5.63 9.29
CA VAL A 263 5.22 -5.37 9.43
C VAL A 263 4.71 -6.71 9.90
N LEU A 264 4.72 -6.86 11.21
CA LEU A 264 4.40 -8.05 11.94
C LEU A 264 2.90 -8.09 11.74
N PHE A 265 2.52 -8.71 10.63
CA PHE A 265 1.21 -9.22 10.33
C PHE A 265 0.13 -8.52 11.17
N PHE A 266 -0.49 -7.46 10.65
CA PHE A 266 -1.77 -6.93 11.16
C PHE A 266 -2.92 -7.95 11.02
N LEU A 267 -2.63 -9.24 11.01
CA LEU A 267 -3.61 -10.30 10.90
C LEU A 267 -4.49 -10.45 12.15
N ASP A 268 -4.23 -9.69 13.23
CA ASP A 268 -5.05 -9.73 14.45
C ASP A 268 -5.23 -8.36 15.16
N THR A 269 -4.92 -7.22 14.51
CA THR A 269 -5.19 -5.90 15.11
C THR A 269 -6.63 -5.46 14.88
N ARG A 270 -7.19 -4.77 15.87
CA ARG A 270 -8.60 -4.36 15.84
C ARG A 270 -8.83 -3.08 16.60
N MET A 271 -9.85 -2.33 16.21
CA MET A 271 -10.38 -1.25 17.02
C MET A 271 -11.75 -1.65 17.57
N THR A 272 -11.99 -1.33 18.84
CA THR A 272 -13.29 -1.54 19.49
C THR A 272 -13.75 -0.26 20.15
N GLY A 273 -15.06 -0.14 20.34
CA GLY A 273 -15.57 0.90 21.21
C GLY A 273 -16.94 1.37 20.79
N GLY A 274 -17.17 2.64 21.05
CA GLY A 274 -18.39 3.33 20.66
C GLY A 274 -18.52 4.64 21.40
N GLY A 275 -19.57 5.36 21.08
CA GLY A 275 -19.81 6.64 21.71
C GLY A 275 -20.94 7.41 21.09
N SER A 276 -20.86 8.72 21.21
CA SER A 276 -21.75 9.63 20.50
C SER A 276 -21.07 10.90 20.04
N VAL A 277 -21.44 11.31 18.85
CA VAL A 277 -21.14 12.61 18.24
C VAL A 277 -22.45 13.30 17.87
N PHE A 278 -22.39 14.60 17.58
CA PHE A 278 -23.58 15.40 17.27
C PHE A 278 -23.45 15.98 15.87
N THR A 279 -24.54 15.90 15.09
CA THR A 279 -24.61 16.63 13.83
C THR A 279 -24.67 18.14 14.08
N ALA A 280 -24.43 18.94 13.04
CA ALA A 280 -24.61 20.40 13.12
C ALA A 280 -26.05 20.81 13.53
N ALA A 281 -27.05 19.96 13.28
CA ALA A 281 -28.43 20.12 13.69
C ALA A 281 -28.70 19.66 15.14
N ASN A 282 -27.65 19.39 15.92
CA ASN A 282 -27.70 18.90 17.29
C ASN A 282 -28.46 17.56 17.45
N VAL A 283 -28.41 16.71 16.41
CA VAL A 283 -28.93 15.34 16.48
C VAL A 283 -27.83 14.44 17.04
N ARG A 284 -28.13 13.74 18.14
CA ARG A 284 -27.22 12.76 18.72
C ARG A 284 -27.12 11.53 17.82
N VAL A 285 -25.92 11.24 17.36
CA VAL A 285 -25.56 10.01 16.66
C VAL A 285 -24.81 9.13 17.65
N THR A 286 -25.15 7.85 17.69
CA THR A 286 -24.47 6.86 18.53
C THR A 286 -23.91 5.76 17.68
N HIS A 287 -22.77 5.23 18.08
CA HIS A 287 -22.15 4.08 17.42
C HIS A 287 -21.58 3.10 18.44
N GLY A 288 -21.48 1.85 18.02
CA GLY A 288 -20.78 0.80 18.74
C GLY A 288 -20.20 -0.20 17.75
N PHE A 289 -18.97 -0.64 17.99
CA PHE A 289 -18.22 -1.40 16.99
C PHE A 289 -17.16 -2.35 17.58
N THR A 290 -16.81 -3.33 16.75
CA THR A 290 -15.63 -4.18 16.86
C THR A 290 -15.20 -4.46 15.42
N LEU A 291 -14.04 -3.95 15.04
CA LEU A 291 -13.59 -3.90 13.65
C LEU A 291 -12.13 -4.33 13.56
N GLN A 292 -11.84 -5.28 12.69
CA GLN A 292 -10.50 -5.76 12.39
C GLN A 292 -9.84 -4.86 11.35
N CYS A 293 -8.52 -4.68 11.45
CA CYS A 293 -7.76 -3.96 10.44
C CYS A 293 -7.63 -4.74 9.13
N ASP A 294 -7.70 -6.08 9.19
CA ASP A 294 -7.95 -6.93 8.03
C ASP A 294 -9.46 -7.05 7.79
N ALA A 295 -9.94 -6.46 6.70
CA ALA A 295 -11.37 -6.49 6.33
C ALA A 295 -11.94 -7.90 6.14
N SER A 296 -11.08 -8.87 5.82
CA SER A 296 -11.43 -10.28 5.66
C SER A 296 -11.43 -11.06 6.98
N ALA A 297 -10.75 -10.54 8.02
CA ALA A 297 -10.74 -11.12 9.36
C ALA A 297 -12.04 -10.77 10.09
N GLY A 298 -12.65 -11.74 10.76
CA GLY A 298 -13.99 -11.59 11.35
C GLY A 298 -14.05 -12.00 12.83
N PRO A 299 -15.05 -11.50 13.58
CA PRO A 299 -16.19 -10.71 13.11
C PRO A 299 -15.93 -9.19 13.04
N ASN A 300 -16.48 -8.54 12.01
CA ASN A 300 -16.58 -7.09 11.87
C ASN A 300 -18.01 -6.63 12.13
N ASN A 301 -18.21 -5.73 13.09
CA ASN A 301 -19.51 -5.23 13.47
C ASN A 301 -19.45 -3.72 13.71
N LEU A 302 -20.36 -2.99 13.08
CA LEU A 302 -20.61 -1.58 13.34
C LEU A 302 -22.11 -1.34 13.32
N GLN A 303 -22.60 -0.69 14.37
CA GLN A 303 -23.97 -0.22 14.49
C GLN A 303 -23.97 1.29 14.69
N VAL A 304 -24.69 2.03 13.85
CA VAL A 304 -24.88 3.48 13.99
C VAL A 304 -26.37 3.77 14.15
N ASN A 305 -26.76 4.59 15.13
CA ASN A 305 -28.14 4.98 15.37
C ASN A 305 -28.26 6.51 15.55
N TRP A 306 -29.30 7.11 14.97
CA TRP A 306 -29.60 8.54 15.11
C TRP A 306 -31.11 8.81 15.04
N GLY A 307 -31.54 9.99 15.50
CA GLY A 307 -32.96 10.31 15.66
C GLY A 307 -33.54 9.80 16.99
N GLN A 308 -34.83 10.07 17.24
CA GLN A 308 -35.47 9.79 18.55
C GLN A 308 -36.64 8.80 18.43
N GLY A 309 -36.83 7.99 19.47
CA GLY A 309 -38.03 7.15 19.63
C GLY A 309 -38.11 5.99 18.64
N ARG A 310 -39.34 5.63 18.25
CA ARG A 310 -39.60 4.52 17.30
C ARG A 310 -39.25 4.87 15.85
N ASP A 311 -39.02 6.15 15.57
CA ASP A 311 -38.68 6.69 14.25
C ASP A 311 -37.17 6.93 14.11
N GLY A 312 -36.37 6.39 15.04
CA GLY A 312 -34.92 6.43 14.98
C GLY A 312 -34.38 5.62 13.81
N ASN A 313 -33.38 6.17 13.14
CA ASN A 313 -32.67 5.51 12.07
C ASN A 313 -31.59 4.58 12.64
N ARG A 314 -31.35 3.48 11.93
CA ARG A 314 -30.31 2.51 12.25
C ARG A 314 -29.59 2.07 10.99
N PHE A 315 -28.27 2.16 11.02
CA PHE A 315 -27.39 1.47 10.08
C PHE A 315 -26.70 0.30 10.77
N HIS A 316 -26.70 -0.86 10.13
CA HIS A 316 -25.97 -2.06 10.54
C HIS A 316 -25.04 -2.50 9.42
N LEU A 317 -23.75 -2.61 9.70
CA LEU A 317 -22.76 -3.14 8.76
C LEU A 317 -23.09 -4.60 8.42
N GLU A 318 -23.10 -4.92 7.13
CA GLU A 318 -23.20 -6.30 6.61
C GLU A 318 -21.84 -6.79 6.09
N GLU A 319 -21.09 -5.91 5.44
CA GLU A 319 -19.79 -6.22 4.85
C GLU A 319 -18.84 -5.04 5.07
N LEU A 320 -17.66 -5.34 5.63
CA LEU A 320 -16.53 -4.42 5.65
C LEU A 320 -15.77 -4.62 4.33
N THR A 321 -15.87 -3.65 3.43
CA THR A 321 -15.27 -3.75 2.09
C THR A 321 -13.81 -3.29 2.06
N ALA A 322 -13.45 -2.36 2.95
CA ALA A 322 -12.07 -1.94 3.17
C ALA A 322 -11.87 -1.50 4.62
N ALA A 323 -10.67 -1.76 5.13
CA ALA A 323 -10.21 -1.33 6.43
C ALA A 323 -8.76 -0.89 6.31
N VAL A 324 -8.46 0.27 6.88
CA VAL A 324 -7.10 0.80 6.94
C VAL A 324 -6.90 1.28 8.37
N CYS A 325 -5.87 0.74 9.02
CA CYS A 325 -5.44 1.14 10.34
C CYS A 325 -4.09 1.79 10.23
N THR A 326 -3.99 3.04 10.69
CA THR A 326 -2.78 3.85 10.61
C THR A 326 -2.48 4.47 11.96
N ASP A 327 -1.20 4.76 12.17
CA ASP A 327 -0.71 5.58 13.27
C ASP A 327 -0.61 7.03 12.78
N ASP A 328 -1.33 7.97 13.41
CA ASP A 328 -1.21 9.40 13.14
C ASP A 328 -0.35 10.01 14.24
N SER A 329 0.89 10.37 13.91
CA SER A 329 1.85 10.94 14.87
C SER A 329 1.37 12.21 15.61
N ALA A 330 0.28 12.85 15.17
CA ALA A 330 -0.35 13.97 15.87
C ALA A 330 -1.31 13.54 17.00
N ILE A 331 -1.63 12.26 17.10
CA ILE A 331 -2.51 11.65 18.10
C ILE A 331 -1.63 10.87 19.09
N ASP A 332 -1.75 11.19 20.38
CA ASP A 332 -0.96 10.53 21.44
C ASP A 332 -1.84 9.47 22.15
N PRO A 333 -1.70 8.17 21.83
CA PRO A 333 -2.47 7.12 22.48
C PRO A 333 -2.00 6.94 23.94
N ALA A 334 -2.70 7.57 24.89
CA ALA A 334 -2.47 7.29 26.30
C ALA A 334 -2.87 5.83 26.67
N PRO A 335 -2.15 5.12 27.56
CA PRO A 335 -2.10 3.64 27.57
C PRO A 335 -3.42 2.86 27.74
N PRO A 336 -3.56 1.64 27.14
CA PRO A 336 -2.52 0.91 26.42
C PRO A 336 -2.36 1.39 24.97
N GLU A 337 -1.11 1.69 24.62
CA GLU A 337 -0.67 2.02 23.25
C GLU A 337 -0.80 0.76 22.38
N ALA A 338 -1.40 0.94 21.21
CA ALA A 338 -1.39 -0.02 20.11
C ALA A 338 -0.60 0.63 18.97
N GLY A 339 -0.06 -0.16 18.03
CA GLY A 339 0.71 0.35 16.89
C GLY A 339 -0.12 1.10 15.82
N PHE A 340 -1.32 1.56 16.18
CA PHE A 340 -2.18 2.43 15.38
C PHE A 340 -3.18 3.15 16.28
N ASP A 341 -3.64 4.32 15.86
CA ASP A 341 -4.64 5.13 16.57
C ASP A 341 -5.86 5.47 15.71
N THR A 342 -5.75 5.29 14.38
CA THR A 342 -6.74 5.73 13.41
C THR A 342 -7.26 4.56 12.60
N TYR A 343 -8.58 4.39 12.61
CA TYR A 343 -9.29 3.38 11.86
C TYR A 343 -10.16 4.04 10.80
N LEU A 344 -9.86 3.79 9.53
CA LEU A 344 -10.72 4.09 8.39
C LEU A 344 -11.42 2.82 7.93
N GLY A 345 -12.74 2.88 7.80
CA GLY A 345 -13.53 1.78 7.24
C GLY A 345 -14.47 2.22 6.14
N ILE A 346 -14.65 1.30 5.19
CA ILE A 346 -15.65 1.39 4.12
C ILE A 346 -16.45 0.10 4.17
N GLY A 347 -17.77 0.21 4.01
CA GLY A 347 -18.59 -0.99 3.99
C GLY A 347 -19.98 -0.79 3.40
N THR A 348 -20.67 -1.92 3.28
CA THR A 348 -22.09 -1.98 2.91
C THR A 348 -22.91 -2.51 4.08
N GLY A 349 -24.19 -2.16 4.13
CA GLY A 349 -25.04 -2.58 5.22
C GLY A 349 -26.52 -2.34 5.03
N ARG A 350 -27.27 -2.60 6.10
CA ARG A 350 -28.70 -2.31 6.19
C ARG A 350 -28.94 -0.97 6.84
N TRP A 351 -29.63 -0.08 6.14
CA TRP A 351 -30.25 1.10 6.72
C TRP A 351 -31.75 0.85 6.92
N ASN A 352 -32.24 0.96 8.14
CA ASN A 352 -33.67 0.73 8.49
C ASN A 352 -34.24 -0.60 7.95
N ASN A 353 -33.43 -1.67 8.01
CA ASN A 353 -33.72 -3.01 7.50
C ASN A 353 -33.75 -3.15 5.96
N GLN A 354 -33.29 -2.14 5.22
CA GLN A 354 -33.06 -2.22 3.78
C GLN A 354 -31.56 -2.32 3.49
N SER A 355 -31.13 -3.42 2.86
CA SER A 355 -29.74 -3.62 2.41
C SER A 355 -29.39 -2.71 1.23
N GLY A 356 -28.08 -2.52 1.02
CA GLY A 356 -27.55 -1.74 -0.10
C GLY A 356 -27.09 -0.33 0.29
N ALA A 357 -27.28 0.07 1.54
CA ALA A 357 -26.69 1.30 2.05
C ALA A 357 -25.17 1.17 2.13
N THR A 358 -24.45 2.26 1.85
CA THR A 358 -23.00 2.33 1.99
C THR A 358 -22.61 3.24 3.14
N ILE A 359 -21.45 2.99 3.72
CA ILE A 359 -20.91 3.77 4.85
C ILE A 359 -19.41 3.97 4.67
N VAL A 360 -18.95 5.15 5.06
CA VAL A 360 -17.53 5.45 5.29
C VAL A 360 -17.40 6.04 6.68
N TRP A 361 -16.39 5.61 7.43
CA TRP A 361 -16.13 6.16 8.76
C TRP A 361 -14.64 6.25 9.06
N THR A 362 -14.30 7.23 9.88
CA THR A 362 -12.99 7.36 10.52
C THR A 362 -13.22 7.43 12.03
N PHE A 363 -12.56 6.54 12.77
CA PHE A 363 -12.53 6.56 14.23
C PHE A 363 -11.10 6.73 14.70
N THR A 364 -10.89 7.62 15.67
CA THR A 364 -9.58 7.79 16.29
C THR A 364 -9.64 7.43 17.77
N ASP A 365 -8.54 6.87 18.29
CA ASP A 365 -8.27 6.62 19.71
C ASP A 365 -7.16 7.55 20.18
N ALA A 366 -7.53 8.59 20.93
CA ALA A 366 -6.59 9.56 21.51
C ALA A 366 -6.35 9.29 23.00
N GLY A 367 -6.47 8.01 23.40
CA GLY A 367 -6.21 7.51 24.74
C GLY A 367 -7.39 7.63 25.71
N GLN A 368 -7.29 6.89 26.82
CA GLN A 368 -8.32 6.89 27.86
C GLN A 368 -8.39 8.24 28.60
N PRO A 369 -9.60 8.75 28.95
CA PRO A 369 -10.90 8.08 28.95
C PRO A 369 -11.76 8.30 27.69
N GLY A 370 -11.14 8.55 26.53
CA GLY A 370 -11.83 8.69 25.24
C GLY A 370 -12.43 10.07 24.98
N VAL A 371 -12.00 11.07 25.75
CA VAL A 371 -12.49 12.46 25.65
C VAL A 371 -11.96 13.21 24.44
N ASN A 372 -10.88 12.72 23.84
CA ASN A 372 -10.26 13.28 22.65
C ASN A 372 -10.48 12.41 21.41
N ASP A 373 -11.06 11.22 21.58
CA ASP A 373 -11.45 10.34 20.48
C ASP A 373 -12.40 11.07 19.55
N THR A 374 -12.29 10.81 18.26
CA THR A 374 -13.17 11.39 17.26
C THR A 374 -13.90 10.32 16.47
N ALA A 375 -15.08 10.69 15.96
CA ALA A 375 -15.80 9.89 15.00
C ALA A 375 -16.29 10.76 13.85
N THR A 376 -15.93 10.38 12.63
CA THR A 376 -16.49 10.90 11.39
C THR A 376 -17.24 9.78 10.70
N ILE A 377 -18.51 9.99 10.36
CA ILE A 377 -19.37 8.95 9.76
C ILE A 377 -20.20 9.58 8.65
N ARG A 378 -20.20 8.94 7.47
CA ARG A 378 -21.10 9.25 6.35
C ARG A 378 -21.82 7.98 5.90
N ILE A 379 -23.14 8.07 5.73
CA ILE A 379 -23.98 6.95 5.29
C ILE A 379 -24.84 7.40 4.12
N TRP A 380 -24.89 6.57 3.08
CA TRP A 380 -25.79 6.74 1.94
C TRP A 380 -26.79 5.60 1.89
N ASP A 381 -28.01 5.87 1.41
CA ASP A 381 -28.99 4.83 1.13
C ASP A 381 -28.65 4.04 -0.15
N ALA A 382 -29.48 3.04 -0.48
CA ALA A 382 -29.25 2.16 -1.63
C ALA A 382 -29.31 2.89 -2.98
N ASP A 383 -29.92 4.07 -3.04
CA ASP A 383 -29.98 4.90 -4.25
C ASP A 383 -28.80 5.90 -4.31
N GLY A 384 -27.90 5.87 -3.32
CA GLY A 384 -26.74 6.76 -3.23
C GLY A 384 -27.05 8.14 -2.64
N THR A 385 -28.19 8.31 -1.98
CA THR A 385 -28.53 9.57 -1.30
C THR A 385 -27.88 9.63 0.07
N LEU A 386 -27.19 10.73 0.40
CA LEU A 386 -26.59 10.93 1.72
C LEU A 386 -27.69 11.06 2.80
N VAL A 387 -27.71 10.15 3.77
CA VAL A 387 -28.72 10.09 4.85
C VAL A 387 -28.16 10.39 6.24
N LEU A 388 -26.84 10.36 6.40
CA LEU A 388 -26.14 10.82 7.59
C LEU A 388 -24.77 11.38 7.23
N GLU A 389 -24.45 12.54 7.79
CA GLU A 389 -23.09 13.06 7.89
C GLU A 389 -22.89 13.63 9.30
N VAL A 390 -21.84 13.19 9.96
CA VAL A 390 -21.47 13.66 11.29
C VAL A 390 -19.96 13.57 11.48
N SER A 391 -19.38 14.54 12.17
CA SER A 391 -17.99 14.53 12.59
C SER A 391 -17.85 15.28 13.90
N GLY A 392 -16.98 14.81 14.78
CA GLY A 392 -16.61 15.52 15.99
C GLY A 392 -15.95 14.63 17.04
N THR A 393 -15.53 15.26 18.12
CA THR A 393 -15.04 14.59 19.33
C THR A 393 -16.19 13.86 20.03
N LEU A 394 -15.91 12.71 20.67
CA LEU A 394 -16.91 11.98 21.43
C LEU A 394 -17.43 12.79 22.61
N ASP A 395 -18.75 12.99 22.68
CA ASP A 395 -19.43 13.57 23.85
C ASP A 395 -19.50 12.57 25.01
N LYS A 396 -19.58 11.27 24.67
CA LYS A 396 -19.55 10.12 25.57
C LYS A 396 -19.03 8.93 24.78
N GLY A 397 -18.23 8.06 25.39
CA GLY A 397 -17.73 6.86 24.74
C GLY A 397 -16.25 6.66 25.00
N ASN A 398 -15.70 5.66 24.32
CA ASN A 398 -14.27 5.38 24.25
C ASN A 398 -14.04 4.50 23.03
N HIS A 399 -13.10 4.88 22.19
CA HIS A 399 -12.46 4.03 21.20
C HIS A 399 -11.20 3.44 21.82
N GLN A 400 -10.84 2.25 21.38
CA GLN A 400 -9.63 1.60 21.84
C GLN A 400 -9.05 0.82 20.66
N ALA A 401 -7.85 1.20 20.24
CA ALA A 401 -7.01 0.40 19.38
C ALA A 401 -6.40 -0.76 20.17
N HIS A 402 -6.26 -1.92 19.53
CA HIS A 402 -5.70 -3.13 20.14
C HIS A 402 -4.69 -3.75 19.19
N ASP A 403 -3.48 -4.00 19.71
CA ASP A 403 -2.51 -4.86 19.07
C ASP A 403 -2.93 -6.33 19.08
N SER A 404 -2.27 -7.11 18.23
CA SER A 404 -2.31 -8.57 18.34
C SER A 404 -1.78 -8.97 19.72
N GLN A 405 -2.52 -9.80 20.45
CA GLN A 405 -2.05 -10.25 21.76
C GLN A 405 -0.80 -11.13 21.58
N VAL A 406 0.36 -10.63 22.01
CA VAL A 406 1.57 -11.45 22.21
C VAL A 406 1.42 -12.31 23.47
#